data_AF-A0A4Y3J1W7-F1
#
_entry.id   AF-A0A4Y3J1W7-F1
#
_cell.length_a   1.000
_cell.length_b   1.000
_cell.length_c   1.000
_cell.angle_alpha   90.00
_cell.angle_beta   90.00
_cell.angle_gamma   90.00
#
_symmetry.space_group_name_H-M   'P 1'
#
loop_
_entity.id
_entity.type
_entity.pdbx_description
1 polymer ?
#
loop_
_entity_poly.entity_id
_entity_poly.type
_entity_poly.pdbx_seq_one_letter_code
_entity_poly.pdbx_strand_id
1 'polypeptide(L)'
;MSSISGNITPNQTQKEVLANETVRVGIYYNQISKKIGYIINGVDRGYTWSYTTPLSKMKFAIAIEEGFYASNSSALGKEISYEIVSDHSKLQFTYPTGTTDICGTPL
;
A
#
# COMPACT_ATOMS: atom_id res chain seq x y z
N MET A 1 16.70 19.80 -12.29
CA MET A 1 15.67 19.49 -11.27
C MET A 1 14.31 19.69 -11.92
N SER A 2 13.61 18.61 -12.31
CA SER A 2 12.31 18.73 -12.98
C SER A 2 11.22 18.85 -11.92
N SER A 3 10.47 19.94 -11.96
CA SER A 3 9.33 20.21 -11.09
C SER A 3 8.23 19.16 -11.29
N ILE A 4 7.75 18.57 -10.21
CA ILE A 4 6.51 17.78 -10.21
C ILE A 4 5.36 18.79 -10.15
N SER A 5 5.04 19.38 -11.31
CA SER A 5 3.91 20.28 -11.50
C SER A 5 2.68 19.47 -11.90
N GLY A 6 2.06 18.86 -10.91
CA GLY A 6 0.74 18.26 -10.99
C GLY A 6 0.24 18.09 -9.57
N ASN A 7 -1.02 18.40 -9.31
CA ASN A 7 -1.64 18.11 -8.02
C ASN A 7 -1.82 16.58 -7.95
N ILE A 8 -0.74 15.84 -7.64
CA ILE A 8 -0.71 14.37 -7.44
C ILE A 8 -0.99 14.07 -5.96
N THR A 9 -1.83 14.87 -5.32
CA THR A 9 -2.16 14.71 -3.91
C THR A 9 -3.43 13.88 -3.83
N PRO A 10 -3.38 12.60 -3.43
CA PRO A 10 -4.61 11.88 -3.11
C PRO A 10 -5.32 12.65 -1.99
N ASN A 11 -6.48 13.24 -2.29
CA ASN A 11 -7.31 13.99 -1.33
C ASN A 11 -8.04 13.06 -0.34
N GLN A 12 -7.54 11.85 -0.14
CA GLN A 12 -8.22 10.82 0.63
C GLN A 12 -7.17 10.11 1.48
N THR A 13 -7.37 10.14 2.80
CA THR A 13 -6.65 9.28 3.74
C THR A 13 -7.58 8.11 4.06
N GLN A 14 -7.07 6.89 3.97
CA GLN A 14 -7.79 5.71 4.45
C GLN A 14 -7.21 5.31 5.79
N LYS A 15 -8.09 5.11 6.78
CA LYS A 15 -7.73 4.70 8.13
C LYS A 15 -8.33 3.33 8.40
N GLU A 16 -7.46 2.35 8.64
CA GLU A 16 -7.83 1.01 9.06
C GLU A 16 -7.44 0.82 10.53
N VAL A 17 -8.32 0.23 11.33
CA VAL A 17 -8.01 -0.18 12.70
C VAL A 17 -7.98 -1.70 12.72
N LEU A 18 -6.80 -2.27 12.95
CA LEU A 18 -6.56 -3.70 12.86
C LEU A 18 -6.18 -4.24 14.23
N ALA A 19 -6.70 -5.41 14.58
CA ALA A 19 -6.39 -6.09 15.84
C ALA A 19 -5.13 -6.99 15.75
N ASN A 20 -4.46 -7.02 14.59
CA ASN A 20 -3.40 -7.97 14.29
C ASN A 20 -2.01 -7.36 14.47
N GLU A 21 -1.08 -8.13 15.04
CA GLU A 21 0.33 -7.74 15.20
C GLU A 21 1.09 -7.70 13.85
N THR A 22 0.61 -8.44 12.85
CA THR A 22 1.14 -8.39 11.47
C THR A 22 0.07 -7.89 10.52
N VAL A 23 0.45 -6.90 9.71
CA VAL A 23 -0.41 -6.31 8.68
C VAL A 23 0.24 -6.53 7.32
N ARG A 24 -0.51 -7.13 6.39
CA ARG A 24 -0.13 -7.25 4.99
C ARG A 24 -1.04 -6.36 4.15
N VAL A 25 -0.42 -5.51 3.34
CA VAL A 25 -1.11 -4.56 2.46
C VAL A 25 -0.77 -4.90 1.01
N GLY A 26 -1.80 -5.17 0.21
CA GLY A 26 -1.72 -5.23 -1.25
C GLY A 26 -2.18 -3.91 -1.83
N ILE A 27 -1.48 -3.39 -2.83
CA ILE A 27 -1.86 -2.17 -3.54
C ILE A 27 -1.94 -2.50 -5.03
N TYR A 28 -3.02 -2.09 -5.68
CA TYR A 28 -3.18 -2.23 -7.12
C TYR A 28 -3.64 -0.92 -7.74
N TYR A 29 -3.20 -0.67 -8.97
CA TYR A 29 -3.50 0.57 -9.69
C TYR A 29 -4.02 0.26 -11.08
N ASN A 30 -5.18 0.85 -11.40
CA ASN A 30 -5.75 0.78 -12.73
C ASN A 30 -5.38 2.07 -13.51
N GLN A 31 -4.46 1.93 -14.46
CA GLN A 31 -3.97 3.04 -15.31
C GLN A 31 -5.07 3.69 -16.15
N ILE A 32 -6.10 2.93 -16.57
CA ILE A 32 -7.19 3.41 -17.43
C ILE A 32 -8.17 4.26 -16.63
N SER A 33 -8.69 3.70 -15.53
CA SER A 33 -9.63 4.41 -14.66
C SER A 33 -8.94 5.42 -13.74
N LYS A 34 -7.61 5.35 -13.64
CA LYS A 34 -6.73 6.17 -12.80
C LYS A 34 -7.06 6.04 -11.32
N LYS A 35 -7.39 4.82 -10.89
CA LYS A 35 -7.80 4.52 -9.52
C LYS A 35 -6.83 3.56 -8.83
N ILE A 36 -6.52 3.83 -7.56
CA ILE A 36 -5.79 2.91 -6.69
C ILE A 36 -6.81 2.21 -5.78
N GLY A 37 -6.67 0.90 -5.67
CA GLY A 37 -7.32 0.10 -4.64
C GLY A 37 -6.31 -0.65 -3.79
N TYR A 38 -6.79 -1.23 -2.71
CA TYR A 38 -5.93 -1.90 -1.74
C TYR A 38 -6.63 -3.08 -1.07
N ILE A 39 -5.80 -4.00 -0.59
CA ILE A 39 -6.18 -5.23 0.09
C ILE A 39 -5.52 -5.20 1.47
N ILE A 40 -6.29 -5.45 2.52
CA ILE A 40 -5.77 -5.57 3.89
C ILE A 40 -6.03 -6.97 4.38
N ASN A 41 -4.96 -7.70 4.72
CA ASN A 41 -5.02 -9.06 5.25
C ASN A 41 -5.94 -9.98 4.42
N GLY A 42 -5.86 -9.89 3.09
CA GLY A 42 -6.63 -10.71 2.15
C GLY A 42 -8.04 -10.20 1.81
N VAL A 43 -8.52 -9.14 2.46
CA VAL A 43 -9.85 -8.56 2.17
C VAL A 43 -9.69 -7.31 1.30
N ASP A 44 -10.20 -7.37 0.08
CA ASP A 44 -10.18 -6.26 -0.89
C ASP A 44 -11.11 -5.13 -0.45
N ARG A 45 -10.59 -3.90 -0.43
CA ARG A 45 -11.34 -2.68 -0.10
C ARG A 45 -11.85 -1.94 -1.35
N GLY A 46 -11.50 -2.43 -2.53
CA GLY A 46 -11.83 -1.80 -3.80
C GLY A 46 -11.02 -0.54 -4.05
N TYR A 47 -11.45 0.23 -5.06
CA TYR A 47 -10.83 1.50 -5.41
C TYR A 47 -11.25 2.63 -4.47
N THR A 48 -10.28 3.21 -3.77
CA THR A 48 -10.50 4.22 -2.73
C THR A 48 -9.74 5.52 -2.95
N TRP A 49 -8.90 5.57 -3.99
CA TRP A 49 -8.24 6.79 -4.45
C TRP A 49 -8.37 6.94 -5.96
N SER A 50 -8.41 8.18 -6.43
CA SER A 50 -8.40 8.53 -7.85
C SER A 50 -7.34 9.59 -8.14
N TYR A 51 -6.70 9.47 -9.31
CA TYR A 51 -5.76 10.43 -9.85
C TYR A 51 -6.33 11.07 -11.11
N THR A 52 -5.97 12.32 -11.36
CA THR A 52 -6.42 13.05 -12.55
C THR A 52 -5.71 12.57 -13.81
N THR A 53 -4.45 12.13 -13.68
CA THR A 53 -3.59 11.65 -14.75
C THR A 53 -3.07 10.23 -14.48
N PRO A 54 -2.72 9.45 -15.53
CA PRO A 54 -2.03 8.18 -15.37
C PRO A 54 -0.68 8.35 -14.66
N LEU A 55 -0.29 7.37 -13.83
CA LEU A 55 0.99 7.39 -13.14
C LEU A 55 2.09 6.85 -14.07
N SER A 56 3.12 7.66 -14.32
CA SER A 56 4.31 7.25 -15.07
C SER A 56 5.44 6.72 -14.18
N LYS A 57 5.39 7.04 -12.89
CA LYS A 57 6.35 6.62 -11.85
C LYS A 57 5.62 6.44 -10.53
N MET A 58 6.06 5.48 -9.74
CA MET A 58 5.56 5.25 -8.38
C MET A 58 6.70 5.33 -7.38
N LYS A 59 6.41 5.90 -6.21
CA LYS A 59 7.27 5.86 -5.03
C LYS A 59 6.42 5.43 -3.84
N PHE A 60 7.01 4.68 -2.93
CA PHE A 60 6.36 4.29 -1.68
C PHE A 60 7.18 4.87 -0.53
N ALA A 61 6.48 5.32 0.50
CA ALA A 61 7.07 5.71 1.77
C ALA A 61 6.31 4.96 2.85
N ILE A 62 7.04 4.28 3.72
CA ILE A 62 6.48 3.59 4.88
C ILE A 62 6.97 4.36 6.09
N ALA A 63 6.02 4.86 6.88
CA ALA A 63 6.29 5.47 8.16
C ALA A 63 5.66 4.55 9.22
N ILE A 64 6.48 4.13 10.18
CA ILE A 64 6.00 3.43 11.36
C ILE A 64 6.20 4.40 12.50
N GLU A 65 5.08 4.84 13.06
CA GLU A 65 5.06 5.72 14.21
C GLU A 65 4.53 4.91 15.38
N GLU A 66 5.36 4.76 16.41
CA GLU A 66 4.92 4.27 17.70
C GLU A 66 5.01 5.41 18.70
N GLY A 67 3.93 5.61 19.47
CA GLY A 67 3.83 6.74 20.41
C GLY A 67 4.83 6.67 21.55
N PHE A 68 4.71 7.59 22.52
CA PHE A 68 5.54 7.54 23.73
C PHE A 68 5.26 6.26 24.54
N TYR A 69 6.28 5.43 24.76
CA TYR A 69 6.14 4.25 25.61
C TYR A 69 6.15 4.63 27.10
N ALA A 70 5.17 4.11 27.84
CA ALA A 70 5.36 3.91 29.27
C ALA A 70 6.46 2.85 29.50
N SER A 71 7.16 2.92 30.62
CA SER A 71 8.25 1.99 30.98
C SER A 71 7.82 0.51 31.06
N ASN A 72 6.51 0.24 31.08
CA ASN A 72 5.90 -1.09 31.08
C ASN A 72 5.22 -1.46 29.75
N SER A 73 5.51 -0.75 28.65
CA SER A 73 4.93 -1.05 27.34
C SER A 73 5.30 -2.45 26.84
N SER A 74 4.32 -3.18 26.31
CA SER A 74 4.49 -4.51 25.71
C SER A 74 5.30 -4.51 24.40
N ALA A 75 5.52 -3.34 23.81
CA ALA A 75 6.32 -3.17 22.60
C ALA A 75 7.83 -3.08 22.88
N LEU A 76 8.24 -2.87 24.14
CA LEU A 76 9.65 -2.77 24.49
C LEU A 76 10.39 -4.08 24.19
N GLY A 77 11.55 -3.97 23.55
CA GLY A 77 12.37 -5.12 23.15
C GLY A 77 11.81 -5.93 21.99
N LYS A 78 10.78 -5.44 21.29
CA LYS A 78 10.27 -6.05 20.06
C LYS A 78 10.99 -5.48 18.84
N GLU A 79 11.14 -6.32 17.82
CA GLU A 79 11.62 -5.89 16.51
C GLU A 79 10.45 -5.41 15.66
N ILE A 80 10.63 -4.26 15.02
CA ILE A 80 9.72 -3.74 14.01
C ILE A 80 10.40 -3.91 12.66
N SER A 81 9.79 -4.68 11.78
CA SER A 81 10.28 -4.92 10.42
C SER A 81 9.20 -4.59 9.40
N TYR A 82 9.60 -4.11 8.24
CA TYR A 82 8.74 -4.03 7.06
C TYR A 82 9.45 -4.63 5.85
N GLU A 83 8.69 -5.21 4.95
CA GLU A 83 9.18 -5.78 3.69
C GLU A 83 8.29 -5.30 2.55
N ILE A 84 8.91 -4.92 1.43
CA ILE A 84 8.19 -4.66 0.18
C ILE A 84 8.32 -5.89 -0.70
N VAL A 85 7.20 -6.59 -0.92
CA VAL A 85 7.15 -7.77 -1.77
C VAL A 85 6.75 -7.36 -3.19
N SER A 86 7.66 -7.56 -4.14
CA SER A 86 7.41 -7.35 -5.59
C SER A 86 7.66 -8.62 -6.42
N ASP A 87 8.19 -9.67 -5.80
CA ASP A 87 8.36 -10.99 -6.40
C ASP A 87 7.00 -11.64 -6.60
N HIS A 88 6.67 -11.90 -7.87
CA HIS A 88 5.43 -12.55 -8.31
C HIS A 88 5.06 -13.77 -7.45
N SER A 89 6.03 -14.65 -7.20
CA SER A 89 5.83 -15.92 -6.49
C SER A 89 5.45 -15.75 -5.02
N LYS A 90 5.65 -14.55 -4.47
CA LYS A 90 5.39 -14.20 -3.07
C LYS A 90 4.17 -13.31 -2.89
N LEU A 91 3.49 -12.92 -3.97
CA LEU A 91 2.22 -12.20 -3.89
C LEU A 91 1.11 -13.19 -3.50
N GLN A 92 0.47 -12.97 -2.35
CA GLN A 92 -0.41 -13.94 -1.69
C GLN A 92 -1.90 -13.62 -1.77
N PHE A 93 -2.25 -12.44 -2.27
CA PHE A 93 -3.65 -11.99 -2.32
C PHE A 93 -4.27 -12.27 -3.69
N THR A 94 -5.59 -12.39 -3.70
CA THR A 94 -6.36 -12.39 -4.94
C THR A 94 -6.56 -10.94 -5.39
N TYR A 95 -5.96 -10.58 -6.52
CA TYR A 95 -6.11 -9.26 -7.12
C TYR A 95 -7.27 -9.23 -8.13
N PRO A 96 -7.80 -8.05 -8.47
CA PRO A 96 -8.83 -7.94 -9.51
C PRO A 96 -8.41 -8.57 -10.84
N THR A 97 -9.37 -9.14 -11.57
CA THR A 97 -9.11 -9.78 -12.87
C THR A 97 -8.35 -8.87 -13.83
N GLY A 98 -7.30 -9.41 -14.46
CA GLY A 98 -6.45 -8.68 -15.39
C GLY A 98 -5.35 -7.85 -14.72
N THR A 99 -5.17 -7.98 -13.41
CA THR A 99 -4.01 -7.40 -12.71
C THR A 99 -2.74 -8.13 -13.15
N THR A 100 -1.65 -7.37 -13.24
CA THR A 100 -0.30 -7.90 -13.45
C THR A 100 0.60 -7.40 -12.33
N ASP A 101 1.70 -8.10 -12.08
CA ASP A 101 2.77 -7.60 -11.22
C ASP A 101 3.54 -6.43 -11.90
N ILE A 102 4.57 -5.92 -11.23
CA ILE A 102 5.37 -4.79 -11.75
C ILE A 102 6.18 -5.14 -13.02
N CYS A 103 6.35 -6.43 -13.32
CA CYS A 103 7.03 -6.95 -14.51
C CYS A 103 6.06 -7.28 -15.65
N GLY A 104 4.74 -7.17 -15.43
CA GLY A 104 3.72 -7.49 -16.41
C GLY A 104 3.25 -8.95 -16.40
N THR A 105 3.62 -9.75 -15.39
CA THR A 105 3.14 -11.13 -15.26
C THR A 105 1.71 -11.12 -14.70
N PRO A 106 0.75 -11.84 -15.30
CA PRO A 106 -0.62 -11.93 -14.78
C PRO A 106 -0.70 -12.53 -13.38
N LEU A 107 -1.47 -11.89 -12.48
CA LEU A 107 -1.73 -12.32 -11.10
C LEU A 107 -3.10 -13.00 -10.94
#